data_AF-A0A962YXI5-F1
#
_entry.id   AF-A0A962YXI5-F1
#
_cell.length_a   1.000
_cell.length_b   1.000
_cell.length_c   1.000
_cell.angle_alpha   90.00
_cell.angle_beta   90.00
_cell.angle_gamma   90.00
#
_symmetry.space_group_name_H-M   'P 1'
#
loop_
_entity.id
_entity.type
_entity.pdbx_description
1 polymer ?
#
loop_
_entity_poly.entity_id
_entity_poly.type
_entity_poly.pdbx_seq_one_letter_code
_entity_poly.pdbx_strand_id
1 'polypeptide(L)' 'KCERCWQRRPEVGKSSEQPAICGRCEENAFGKGEERKFA' A
#
# COMPACT_ATOMS: atom_id res chain seq x y z
N LYS A 1 -12.28 0.80 4.26
CA LYS A 1 -11.57 0.01 5.32
C LYS A 1 -10.50 -0.78 4.59
N CYS A 2 -9.24 -0.66 4.95
CA CYS A 2 -8.17 -1.33 4.21
C CYS A 2 -8.23 -2.84 4.47
N GLU A 3 -8.19 -3.68 3.45
CA GLU A 3 -8.21 -5.14 3.61
C GLU A 3 -6.90 -5.71 4.17
N ARG A 4 -5.77 -5.00 3.97
CA ARG A 4 -4.45 -5.44 4.43
C ARG A 4 -4.15 -5.06 5.88
N CYS A 5 -4.28 -3.78 6.24
CA CYS A 5 -3.95 -3.30 7.59
C CYS A 5 -5.18 -3.11 8.51
N TRP A 6 -6.40 -3.34 7.99
CA TRP A 6 -7.69 -3.21 8.68
C TRP A 6 -8.02 -1.82 9.24
N GLN A 7 -7.16 -0.83 9.00
CA GLN A 7 -7.39 0.56 9.38
C GLN A 7 -8.44 1.22 8.47
N ARG A 8 -9.26 2.11 9.04
CA ARG A 8 -10.04 3.06 8.25
C ARG A 8 -9.12 4.22 7.86
N ARG A 9 -8.75 4.26 6.59
CA ARG A 9 -8.03 5.38 5.98
C ARG A 9 -8.89 5.98 4.87
N PRO A 10 -8.86 7.31 4.67
CA PRO A 10 -9.54 7.98 3.55
C PRO A 10 -8.88 7.68 2.19
N GLU A 11 -7.75 6.97 2.22
CA GLU A 11 -6.92 6.63 1.07
C GLU A 11 -7.32 5.31 0.42
N VAL A 12 -8.16 4.52 1.10
CA VAL A 12 -8.65 3.24 0.57
C VAL A 12 -9.57 3.52 -0.61
N GLY A 13 -9.28 2.94 -1.77
CA GLY A 13 -10.06 3.19 -2.99
C GLY A 13 -9.55 4.32 -3.88
N LYS A 14 -8.43 4.99 -3.51
CA LYS A 14 -7.87 6.09 -4.32
C LYS A 14 -7.09 5.61 -5.54
N SER A 15 -6.52 4.41 -5.48
CA SER A 15 -5.79 3.81 -6.60
C SER A 15 -6.74 2.99 -7.46
N SER A 16 -6.63 3.16 -8.78
CA SER A 16 -7.41 2.37 -9.74
C SER A 16 -6.94 0.92 -9.82
N GLU A 17 -5.69 0.65 -9.46
CA GLU A 17 -5.10 -0.69 -9.50
C GLU A 17 -5.40 -1.46 -8.21
N GLN A 18 -5.48 -0.77 -7.07
CA GLN A 18 -5.69 -1.39 -5.76
C GLN A 18 -6.77 -0.65 -4.94
N PRO A 19 -8.06 -0.74 -5.32
CA PRO A 19 -9.13 -0.03 -4.64
C PRO A 19 -9.44 -0.57 -3.24
N ALA A 20 -8.94 -1.76 -2.88
CA ALA A 20 -9.27 -2.44 -1.64
C ALA A 20 -8.28 -2.17 -0.48
N ILE A 21 -7.14 -1.55 -0.77
CA ILE A 21 -6.10 -1.22 0.22
C ILE A 21 -5.86 0.30 0.29
N CYS A 22 -5.21 0.77 1.36
CA CYS A 22 -4.80 2.18 1.47
C CYS A 22 -3.47 2.43 0.76
N GLY A 23 -3.21 3.69 0.38
CA GLY A 23 -1.99 4.10 -0.34
C GLY A 23 -0.69 3.68 0.35
N ARG A 24 -0.63 3.68 1.69
CA ARG A 24 0.56 3.17 2.41
C ARG A 24 0.78 1.66 2.25
N CYS A 25 -0.32 0.89 2.23
CA CYS A 25 -0.26 -0.55 1.98
C CYS A 25 0.09 -0.83 0.52
N GLU A 26 -0.38 0.02 -0.39
CA GLU A 26 0.00 -0.04 -1.80
C GLU A 26 1.48 0.25 -1.99
N GLU A 27 2.00 1.35 -1.45
CA GLU A 27 3.43 1.68 -1.50
C GLU A 27 4.30 0.58 -0.85
N ASN A 28 3.85 -0.01 0.25
CA ASN A 28 4.58 -1.10 0.89
C ASN A 28 4.54 -2.43 0.08
N ALA A 29 3.47 -2.69 -0.68
CA ALA A 29 3.28 -3.93 -1.41
C ALA A 29 3.77 -3.85 -2.87
N PHE A 30 3.64 -2.68 -3.49
CA PHE A 30 3.87 -2.42 -4.91
C PHE A 30 4.84 -1.25 -5.15
N GLY A 31 5.18 -0.48 -4.12
CA GLY A 31 6.21 0.53 -4.24
C GLY A 31 7.55 -0.11 -4.59
N LYS A 32 8.39 0.66 -5.27
CA LYS A 32 9.78 0.27 -5.56
C LYS A 32 10.51 0.15 -4.22
N GLY A 33 10.54 -1.06 -3.66
CA GLY A 33 11.34 -1.34 -2.47
C GLY A 33 12.77 -0.89 -2.70
N GLU A 34 13.39 -0.30 -1.68
CA GLU A 34 14.76 0.19 -1.79
C GLU A 34 15.70 -0.97 -2.15
N GLU A 35 16.65 -0.70 -3.06
CA GLU A 35 17.72 -1.63 -3.42
C GLU A 35 18.49 -1.99 -2.14
N ARG A 36 18.19 -3.15 -1.58
CA ARG A 36 18.90 -3.69 -0.43
C ARG A 36 20.32 -4.02 -0.87
N LYS A 37 21.26 -3.09 -0.63
CA LYS A 37 22.69 -3.40 -0.69
C LYS A 37 23.03 -4.28 0.51
N PHE A 38 23.18 -5.57 0.26
CA PHE A 38 23.79 -6.47 1.23
C PHE A 38 25.29 -6.10 1.34
N ALA A 39 25.76 -5.94 2.57
CA ALA A 39 27.16 -5.66 2.89
C ALA A 39 27.90 -6.98 3.17
#